data_AF-A0A7K0YV72-F1
#
_entry.id   AF-A0A7K0YV72-F1
#
_cell.length_a   1.000
_cell.length_b   1.000
_cell.length_c   1.000
_cell.angle_alpha   90.00
_cell.angle_beta   90.00
_cell.angle_gamma   90.00
#
_symmetry.space_group_name_H-M   'P 1'
#
loop_
_entity.id
_entity.type
_entity.pdbx_description
1 polymer ?
#
loop_
_entity_poly.entity_id
_entity_poly.type
_entity_poly.pdbx_seq_one_letter_code
_entity_poly.pdbx_strand_id
1 'polypeptide(L)'
;VMSGYAGGHVDSPSYEAVCTGSTGHAEVVAVTFDETVIPADVILDAFFTMHDPRQLNRQGNDVGTQYRSVMFPTDSDQRQLFEAARDRANETWGGGVVTTIDDFTEFFPAEDYHQDFFANNPTQGYCLAVAVPKVNKVRAGFAQYLTV
;
A
#
# COMPACT_ATOMS: atom_id res chain seq x y z
N VAL A 1 1.86 12.06 -1.51
CA VAL A 1 1.89 10.68 -0.96
C VAL A 1 2.75 10.74 0.29
N MET A 2 2.36 10.04 1.37
CA MET A 2 3.12 10.03 2.62
C MET A 2 3.21 8.59 3.15
N SER A 3 4.41 8.13 3.45
CA SER A 3 4.65 6.84 4.11
C SER A 3 4.33 6.94 5.60
N GLY A 4 3.77 5.88 6.19
CA GLY A 4 3.44 5.87 7.61
C GLY A 4 2.98 4.52 8.14
N TYR A 5 2.40 4.56 9.33
CA TYR A 5 1.97 3.41 10.12
C TYR A 5 0.50 3.57 10.51
N ALA A 6 -0.30 2.51 10.36
CA ALA A 6 -1.71 2.53 10.75
C ALA A 6 -2.23 1.14 11.18
N GLY A 7 -3.36 1.13 11.89
CA GLY A 7 -4.08 -0.09 12.28
C GLY A 7 -3.43 -0.91 13.40
N GLY A 8 -2.43 -0.34 14.10
CA GLY A 8 -1.87 -0.89 15.32
C GLY A 8 -2.49 -0.30 16.59
N HIS A 9 -1.95 -0.71 17.74
CA HIS A 9 -2.46 -0.34 19.07
C HIS A 9 -1.47 0.47 19.91
N VAL A 10 -0.28 0.78 19.36
CA VAL A 10 0.74 1.60 20.03
C VAL A 10 0.66 3.01 19.45
N ASP A 11 0.51 4.00 20.32
CA ASP A 11 0.51 5.41 19.90
C ASP A 11 1.92 5.84 19.48
N SER A 12 2.01 6.61 18.38
CA SER A 12 3.27 7.18 17.87
C SER A 12 4.42 6.16 17.76
N PRO A 13 4.24 5.04 17.02
CA PRO A 13 5.26 4.01 16.91
C PRO A 13 6.48 4.51 16.12
N SER A 14 7.70 4.09 16.51
CA SER A 14 8.89 4.26 15.65
C SER A 14 9.01 3.12 14.65
N TYR A 15 9.78 3.32 13.58
CA TYR A 15 10.10 2.26 12.62
C TYR A 15 10.62 0.98 13.30
N GLU A 16 11.53 1.10 14.27
CA GLU A 16 12.09 -0.05 14.98
C GLU A 16 11.02 -0.80 15.75
N ALA A 17 10.09 -0.08 16.39
CA ALA A 17 8.97 -0.69 17.10
C ALA A 17 8.06 -1.46 16.12
N VAL A 18 7.73 -0.87 14.97
CA VAL A 18 6.93 -1.53 13.92
C VAL A 18 7.63 -2.78 13.37
N CYS A 19 8.95 -2.70 13.15
CA CYS A 19 9.76 -3.82 12.66
C CYS A 19 9.74 -5.04 13.59
N THR A 20 9.46 -4.87 14.89
CA THR A 20 9.29 -6.02 15.80
C THR A 20 8.01 -6.84 15.52
N GLY A 21 7.05 -6.28 14.79
CA GLY A 21 5.72 -6.84 14.57
C GLY A 21 4.80 -6.80 15.79
N SER A 22 5.27 -6.28 16.93
CA SER A 22 4.51 -6.29 18.20
C SER A 22 3.48 -5.17 18.31
N THR A 23 3.60 -4.10 17.52
CA THR A 23 2.71 -2.92 17.60
C THR A 23 1.37 -3.10 16.89
N GLY A 24 1.26 -4.12 16.02
CA GLY A 24 0.10 -4.36 15.16
C GLY A 24 -0.01 -3.41 13.96
N HIS A 25 0.83 -2.38 13.86
CA HIS A 25 0.79 -1.44 12.74
C HIS A 25 1.16 -2.11 11.41
N ALA A 26 0.50 -1.70 10.33
CA ALA A 26 0.93 -1.93 8.96
C ALA A 26 1.76 -0.74 8.47
N GLU A 27 2.79 -1.01 7.67
CA GLU A 27 3.37 0.00 6.80
C GLU A 27 2.36 0.33 5.70
N VAL A 28 2.02 1.62 5.59
CA VAL A 28 0.99 2.12 4.70
C VAL A 28 1.45 3.39 3.99
N VAL A 29 0.71 3.76 2.94
CA VAL A 29 0.85 5.06 2.28
C VAL A 29 -0.48 5.80 2.33
N ALA A 30 -0.44 7.05 2.77
CA ALA A 30 -1.54 7.99 2.58
C ALA A 30 -1.41 8.61 1.18
N VAL A 31 -2.42 8.39 0.34
CA VAL A 31 -2.45 8.87 -1.05
C VAL A 31 -3.53 9.93 -1.19
N THR A 32 -3.12 11.13 -1.57
CA THR A 32 -4.01 12.24 -1.93
C THR A 32 -3.86 12.47 -3.43
N PHE A 33 -4.98 12.56 -4.14
CA PHE A 33 -5.04 12.71 -5.59
C PHE A 33 -6.30 13.48 -6.00
N ASP A 34 -6.33 13.95 -7.23
CA ASP A 34 -7.48 14.63 -7.82
C ASP A 34 -8.30 13.63 -8.65
N GLU A 35 -9.50 13.31 -8.18
CA GLU A 35 -10.41 12.36 -8.85
C GLU A 35 -10.87 12.84 -10.24
N THR A 36 -10.75 14.14 -10.54
CA THR A 36 -11.04 14.67 -11.88
C THR A 36 -9.93 14.38 -12.88
N VAL A 37 -8.73 14.04 -12.39
CA VAL A 37 -7.56 13.68 -13.20
C VAL A 37 -7.36 12.17 -13.25
N ILE A 38 -7.45 11.50 -12.11
CA ILE A 38 -7.31 10.04 -12.00
C ILE A 38 -8.43 9.48 -11.12
N PRO A 39 -9.32 8.63 -11.67
CA PRO A 39 -10.38 8.01 -10.91
C PRO A 39 -9.87 7.15 -9.74
N ALA A 40 -10.64 7.08 -8.65
CA ALA A 40 -10.26 6.33 -7.45
C ALA A 40 -10.13 4.81 -7.71
N ASP A 41 -10.95 4.23 -8.59
CA ASP A 41 -10.86 2.83 -8.97
C ASP A 41 -9.52 2.48 -9.63
N VAL A 42 -8.96 3.41 -10.42
CA VAL A 42 -7.63 3.25 -11.02
C VAL A 42 -6.53 3.20 -9.95
N ILE A 43 -6.63 4.03 -8.90
CA ILE A 43 -5.70 3.99 -7.78
C ILE A 43 -5.77 2.64 -7.06
N LEU A 44 -6.97 2.11 -6.87
CA LEU A 44 -7.20 0.82 -6.23
C LEU A 44 -6.74 -0.37 -7.10
N ASP A 45 -6.97 -0.31 -8.41
CA ASP A 45 -6.48 -1.32 -9.34
C ASP A 45 -4.93 -1.29 -9.41
N ALA A 46 -4.32 -0.11 -9.31
CA ALA A 46 -2.86 0.04 -9.20
C ALA A 46 -2.33 -0.57 -7.89
N PHE A 47 -3.03 -0.37 -6.77
CA PHE A 47 -2.74 -1.06 -5.50
C PHE A 47 -2.78 -2.59 -5.68
N PHE A 48 -3.81 -3.17 -6.27
CA PHE A 48 -3.84 -4.62 -6.50
C PHE A 48 -2.87 -5.12 -7.58
N THR A 49 -2.28 -4.22 -8.36
CA THR A 49 -1.26 -4.53 -9.36
C THR A 49 0.15 -4.54 -8.75
N MET A 50 0.44 -3.67 -7.79
CA MET A 50 1.82 -3.42 -7.34
C MET A 50 2.40 -4.52 -6.44
N HIS A 51 1.57 -5.38 -5.85
CA HIS A 51 1.99 -6.43 -4.92
C HIS A 51 1.20 -7.74 -5.13
N ASP A 52 1.51 -8.82 -4.41
CA ASP A 52 0.70 -10.05 -4.45
C ASP A 52 -0.33 -10.00 -3.30
N PRO A 53 -1.61 -9.69 -3.59
CA PRO A 53 -2.64 -9.51 -2.58
C PRO A 53 -3.11 -10.82 -1.95
N ARG A 54 -2.54 -11.97 -2.33
CA ARG A 54 -2.83 -13.30 -1.77
C ARG A 54 -1.80 -13.71 -0.71
N GLN A 55 -0.73 -12.94 -0.54
CA GLN A 55 0.29 -13.19 0.48
C GLN A 55 -0.15 -12.61 1.83
N LEU A 56 -0.49 -13.50 2.76
CA LEU A 56 -0.84 -13.12 4.13
C LEU A 56 0.41 -12.68 4.90
N ASN A 57 0.38 -11.48 5.48
CA ASN A 57 1.45 -10.92 6.33
C ASN A 57 2.84 -10.98 5.67
N ARG A 58 2.89 -10.69 4.37
CA ARG A 58 4.11 -10.78 3.56
C ARG A 58 3.95 -10.03 2.24
N GLN A 59 5.01 -9.41 1.74
CA GLN A 59 5.14 -9.02 0.35
C GLN A 59 6.52 -9.42 -0.20
N GLY A 60 6.56 -10.46 -1.03
CA GLY A 60 7.81 -11.04 -1.51
C GLY A 60 8.64 -11.60 -0.35
N ASN A 61 9.83 -11.04 -0.13
CA ASN A 61 10.73 -11.46 0.95
C ASN A 61 10.53 -10.65 2.25
N ASP A 62 9.67 -9.63 2.23
CA ASP A 62 9.35 -8.84 3.42
C ASP A 62 8.24 -9.57 4.18
N VAL A 63 8.56 -10.14 5.34
CA VAL A 63 7.67 -11.04 6.11
C VAL A 63 7.36 -10.45 7.47
N GLY A 64 6.07 -10.35 7.79
CA GLY A 64 5.57 -9.78 9.04
C GLY A 64 4.20 -9.14 8.89
N THR A 65 3.48 -8.98 10.01
CA THR A 65 2.14 -8.35 10.05
C THR A 65 2.17 -6.90 9.61
N GLN A 66 3.32 -6.24 9.71
CA GLN A 66 3.55 -4.90 9.20
C GLN A 66 3.53 -4.80 7.67
N TYR A 67 3.75 -5.91 6.96
CA TYR A 67 3.68 -5.97 5.49
C TYR A 67 2.37 -6.58 4.98
N ARG A 68 1.34 -6.67 5.82
CA ARG A 68 0.04 -7.18 5.39
C ARG A 68 -0.60 -6.24 4.37
N SER A 69 -1.32 -6.81 3.40
CA SER A 69 -2.15 -6.02 2.50
C SER A 69 -3.41 -5.57 3.23
N VAL A 70 -3.61 -4.26 3.36
CA VAL A 70 -4.76 -3.66 4.06
C VAL A 70 -5.13 -2.33 3.42
N MET A 71 -6.42 -2.00 3.45
CA MET A 71 -6.94 -0.68 3.10
C MET A 71 -7.77 -0.14 4.28
N PHE A 72 -7.64 1.15 4.57
CA PHE A 72 -8.33 1.81 5.69
C PHE A 72 -9.26 2.91 5.16
N PRO A 73 -10.57 2.65 5.03
CA PRO A 73 -11.51 3.65 4.57
C PRO A 73 -11.79 4.68 5.65
N THR A 74 -11.94 5.94 5.24
CA THR A 74 -12.24 7.08 6.11
C THR A 74 -13.75 7.32 6.29
N ASP A 75 -14.57 6.76 5.40
CA ASP A 75 -16.03 6.79 5.45
C ASP A 75 -16.68 5.54 4.81
N SER A 76 -18.01 5.48 4.82
CA SER A 76 -18.79 4.36 4.28
C SER A 76 -18.73 4.24 2.76
N ASP A 77 -18.52 5.34 2.05
CA ASP A 77 -18.53 5.37 0.59
C ASP A 77 -17.18 4.84 0.09
N GLN A 78 -16.09 5.27 0.72
CA GLN A 78 -14.76 4.73 0.50
C GLN A 78 -14.67 3.25 0.87
N ARG A 79 -15.35 2.81 1.93
CA ARG A 79 -15.44 1.38 2.28
C ARG A 79 -16.06 0.56 1.14
N GLN A 80 -17.17 1.02 0.56
CA GLN A 80 -17.81 0.34 -0.57
C GLN A 80 -16.91 0.30 -1.81
N LEU A 81 -16.18 1.39 -2.08
CA LEU A 81 -15.19 1.42 -3.17
C LEU A 81 -14.07 0.39 -2.96
N PHE A 82 -13.57 0.27 -1.73
CA PHE A 82 -12.51 -0.68 -1.38
C PHE A 82 -13.00 -2.12 -1.48
N GLU A 83 -14.22 -2.41 -1.03
CA GLU A 83 -14.85 -3.72 -1.15
C GLU A 83 -15.02 -4.12 -2.61
N ALA A 84 -15.56 -3.22 -3.44
CA ALA A 84 -15.71 -3.45 -4.88
C ALA A 84 -14.37 -3.69 -5.57
N ALA A 85 -13.33 -2.93 -5.22
CA ALA A 85 -11.99 -3.13 -5.78
C ALA A 85 -11.37 -4.46 -5.36
N ARG A 86 -11.52 -4.85 -4.09
CA ARG A 86 -11.06 -6.15 -3.60
C ARG A 86 -11.75 -7.31 -4.32
N ASP A 87 -13.04 -7.20 -4.58
CA ASP A 87 -13.81 -8.24 -5.27
C ASP A 87 -13.36 -8.38 -6.73
N ARG A 88 -13.23 -7.26 -7.46
CA ARG A 88 -12.65 -7.24 -8.83
C ARG A 88 -11.24 -7.83 -8.87
N ALA A 89 -10.41 -7.48 -7.89
CA ALA A 89 -9.06 -8.01 -7.79
C ALA A 89 -9.09 -9.52 -7.49
N ASN A 90 -9.97 -9.99 -6.63
CA ASN A 90 -10.10 -11.41 -6.33
C ASN A 90 -10.46 -12.22 -7.57
N GLU A 91 -11.34 -11.72 -8.44
CA GLU A 91 -11.61 -12.34 -9.75
C GLU A 91 -10.38 -12.33 -10.65
N THR A 92 -9.71 -11.18 -10.79
CA THR A 92 -8.53 -10.98 -11.64
C THR A 92 -7.36 -11.90 -11.24
N TRP A 93 -7.18 -12.13 -9.95
CA TRP A 93 -6.13 -12.98 -9.39
C TRP A 93 -6.52 -14.47 -9.31
N GLY A 94 -7.72 -14.85 -9.75
CA GLY A 94 -8.22 -16.22 -9.70
C GLY A 94 -8.55 -16.72 -8.30
N GLY A 95 -8.85 -15.81 -7.38
CA GLY A 95 -9.18 -16.07 -5.99
C GLY A 95 -8.00 -15.94 -5.01
N GLY A 96 -8.34 -16.03 -3.72
CA GLY A 96 -7.36 -16.08 -2.63
C GLY A 96 -6.83 -14.72 -2.20
N VAL A 97 -7.45 -13.60 -2.60
CA VAL A 97 -7.08 -12.27 -2.09
C VAL A 97 -7.35 -12.23 -0.58
N VAL A 98 -6.30 -11.90 0.19
CA VAL A 98 -6.34 -11.82 1.66
C VAL A 98 -6.28 -10.38 2.17
N THR A 99 -6.46 -9.40 1.28
CA THR A 99 -6.43 -7.98 1.64
C THR A 99 -7.57 -7.63 2.57
N THR A 100 -7.25 -7.04 3.73
CA THR A 100 -8.26 -6.61 4.72
C THR A 100 -8.75 -5.20 4.44
N ILE A 101 -9.94 -4.88 4.95
CA ILE A 101 -10.55 -3.55 4.89
C ILE A 101 -10.95 -3.20 6.33
N ASP A 102 -9.98 -2.66 7.06
CA ASP A 102 -10.08 -2.45 8.51
C ASP A 102 -10.50 -1.01 8.80
N ASP A 103 -11.17 -0.76 9.94
CA ASP A 103 -11.58 0.59 10.30
C ASP A 103 -10.36 1.51 10.46
N PHE A 104 -10.45 2.70 9.88
CA PHE A 104 -9.42 3.72 10.05
C PHE A 104 -9.49 4.32 11.45
N THR A 105 -8.39 4.24 12.19
CA THR A 105 -8.26 4.85 13.52
C THR A 105 -7.40 6.11 13.44
N GLU A 106 -6.10 5.93 13.25
CA GLU A 106 -5.11 6.99 13.19
C GLU A 106 -3.98 6.61 12.23
N PHE A 107 -3.38 7.64 11.63
CA PHE A 107 -2.21 7.52 10.77
C PHE A 107 -1.02 8.22 11.44
N PHE A 108 0.08 7.48 11.61
CA PHE A 108 1.33 8.02 12.11
C PHE A 108 2.31 8.18 10.94
N PRO A 109 2.70 9.41 10.57
CA PRO A 109 3.74 9.61 9.56
C PRO A 109 5.03 8.88 9.95
N ALA A 110 5.62 8.17 8.99
CA ALA A 110 6.95 7.59 9.17
C ALA A 110 8.01 8.69 9.16
N GLU A 111 9.18 8.38 9.71
CA GLU A 111 10.32 9.29 9.81
C GLU A 111 10.72 9.86 8.44
N ASP A 112 11.27 11.08 8.42
CA ASP A 112 11.56 11.82 7.18
C ASP A 112 12.44 11.04 6.19
N TYR A 113 13.35 10.20 6.69
CA TYR A 113 14.22 9.40 5.83
C TYR A 113 13.48 8.27 5.09
N HIS A 114 12.25 7.90 5.50
CA HIS A 114 11.37 6.99 4.77
C HIS A 114 10.56 7.68 3.67
N GLN A 115 10.43 9.01 3.72
CA GLN A 115 9.71 9.77 2.71
C GLN A 115 10.56 9.87 1.43
N ASP A 116 9.91 9.68 0.28
CA ASP A 116 10.55 9.69 -1.05
C ASP A 116 11.79 8.77 -1.16
N PHE A 117 11.82 7.69 -0.36
CA PHE A 117 13.01 6.85 -0.20
C PHE A 117 13.59 6.35 -1.53
N PHE A 118 12.75 5.86 -2.44
CA PHE A 118 13.21 5.40 -3.76
C PHE A 118 13.75 6.53 -4.64
N ALA A 119 13.13 7.72 -4.61
CA ALA A 119 13.60 8.87 -5.36
C ALA A 119 14.96 9.37 -4.85
N ASN A 120 15.17 9.27 -3.53
CA ASN A 120 16.42 9.67 -2.86
C ASN A 120 17.52 8.59 -2.95
N ASN A 121 17.15 7.32 -3.16
CA ASN A 121 18.09 6.18 -3.18
C ASN A 121 17.89 5.26 -4.41
N PRO A 122 17.85 5.79 -5.65
CA PRO A 122 17.39 5.04 -6.82
C PRO A 122 18.31 3.87 -7.20
N THR A 123 19.58 3.91 -6.79
CA THR A 123 20.59 2.88 -7.08
C THR A 123 20.79 1.89 -5.94
N GLN A 124 20.03 2.00 -4.84
CA GLN A 124 20.15 1.06 -3.73
C GLN A 124 19.70 -0.34 -4.18
N GLY A 125 20.42 -1.38 -3.75
CA GLY A 125 20.15 -2.76 -4.17
C GLY A 125 18.71 -3.22 -3.92
N TYR A 126 18.12 -2.84 -2.77
CA TYR A 126 16.72 -3.16 -2.47
C TYR A 126 15.76 -2.45 -3.44
N CYS A 127 15.97 -1.16 -3.71
CA CYS A 127 15.16 -0.41 -4.67
C CYS A 127 15.21 -1.04 -6.08
N LEU A 128 16.41 -1.42 -6.55
CA LEU A 128 16.58 -2.06 -7.85
C LEU A 128 15.90 -3.44 -7.92
N ALA A 129 15.99 -4.22 -6.84
CA ALA A 129 15.44 -5.57 -6.80
C ALA A 129 13.91 -5.61 -6.56
N VAL A 130 13.38 -4.66 -5.79
CA VAL A 130 11.99 -4.70 -5.30
C VAL A 130 11.13 -3.56 -5.84
N ALA A 131 11.60 -2.31 -5.78
CA ALA A 131 10.80 -1.16 -6.18
C ALA A 131 10.69 -1.01 -7.71
N VAL A 132 11.81 -1.13 -8.43
CA VAL A 132 11.84 -0.97 -9.90
C VAL A 132 10.87 -1.89 -10.64
N PRO A 133 10.81 -3.22 -10.34
CA PRO A 133 9.83 -4.10 -11.00
C PRO A 133 8.39 -3.68 -10.75
N LYS A 134 8.05 -3.24 -9.53
CA LYS A 134 6.71 -2.78 -9.17
C LYS A 134 6.33 -1.51 -9.93
N VAL A 135 7.24 -0.52 -9.96
CA VAL A 135 7.05 0.73 -10.71
C VAL A 135 6.86 0.44 -12.20
N ASN A 136 7.67 -0.43 -12.80
CA ASN A 136 7.53 -0.78 -14.21
C ASN A 136 6.21 -1.48 -14.51
N LYS A 137 5.74 -2.37 -13.62
CA LYS A 137 4.44 -3.04 -13.76
C LYS A 137 3.28 -2.04 -13.76
N VAL A 138 3.29 -1.09 -12.82
CA VAL A 138 2.27 -0.04 -12.75
C VAL A 138 2.36 0.88 -13.98
N ARG A 139 3.56 1.31 -14.37
CA ARG A 139 3.73 2.15 -15.57
C ARG A 139 3.22 1.49 -16.84
N ALA A 140 3.45 0.20 -17.01
CA ALA A 140 2.97 -0.55 -18.16
C ALA A 140 1.43 -0.70 -18.15
N GLY A 141 0.83 -0.96 -16.97
CA GLY A 141 -0.62 -1.16 -16.85
C GLY A 141 -1.46 0.12 -16.89
N PHE A 142 -0.87 1.26 -16.49
CA PHE A 142 -1.61 2.50 -16.25
C PHE A 142 -1.03 3.71 -17.02
N ALA A 143 -0.32 3.46 -18.11
CA ALA A 143 0.41 4.47 -18.89
C ALA A 143 -0.44 5.69 -19.30
N GLN A 144 -1.73 5.49 -19.57
CA GLN A 144 -2.65 6.55 -19.98
C GLN A 144 -2.87 7.64 -18.92
N TYR A 145 -2.56 7.36 -17.65
CA TYR A 145 -2.67 8.31 -16.54
C TYR A 145 -1.32 8.94 -16.17
N LEU A 146 -0.23 8.57 -16.85
CA LEU A 146 1.08 9.17 -16.64
C LEU A 146 1.21 10.41 -17.53
N THR A 147 1.31 11.58 -16.90
CA THR A 147 1.73 12.79 -17.61
C THR A 147 3.24 12.73 -17.82
N VAL A 148 3.67 12.88 -19.07
CA VAL A 148 5.08 12.93 -19.47
C VAL A 148 5.64 14.33 -19.25
#